data_AF-A0A142J1A9-F1
#
_entry.id   AF-A0A142J1A9-F1
#
_cell.length_a   1.000
_cell.length_b   1.000
_cell.length_c   1.000
_cell.angle_alpha   90.00
_cell.angle_beta   90.00
_cell.angle_gamma   90.00
#
_symmetry.space_group_name_H-M   'P 1'
#
loop_
_entity.id
_entity.type
_entity.pdbx_description
1 polymer ?
#
loop_
_entity_poly.entity_id
_entity_poly.type
_entity_poly.pdbx_seq_one_letter_code
_entity_poly.pdbx_strand_id
1 'polypeptide(L)'
;AAAVDIRETFRRMAMNDVETAALIVGGHTFGKTHGAGPADLVGPEPEAAPLEQMGLGWKSSYGTGTGKDPITSGIEVVWTNTPTKWDNSFLEILYGYEWELTKSPAGAWQYTAKDGAGAGTIPDPFGGPGRSPTMLATD
;
A
#
# COMPACT_ATOMS: atom_id res chain seq x y z
N ALA A 1 -9.61 -7.80 -14.73
CA ALA A 1 -10.74 -6.96 -14.29
C ALA A 1 -10.26 -5.55 -13.92
N ALA A 2 -9.36 -5.40 -12.94
CA ALA A 2 -8.88 -4.09 -12.44
C ALA A 2 -8.45 -3.08 -13.54
N ALA A 3 -7.66 -3.48 -14.53
CA ALA A 3 -7.19 -2.57 -15.59
C ALA A 3 -8.31 -1.90 -16.43
N VAL A 4 -9.48 -2.53 -16.54
CA VAL A 4 -10.65 -1.93 -17.23
C VAL A 4 -11.20 -0.77 -16.41
N ASP A 5 -11.35 -0.98 -15.10
CA ASP A 5 -11.86 0.04 -14.18
C ASP A 5 -10.85 1.18 -14.02
N ILE A 6 -9.55 0.88 -13.96
CA ILE A 6 -8.48 1.89 -13.92
C ILE A 6 -8.58 2.80 -15.15
N ARG A 7 -8.61 2.21 -16.36
CA ARG A 7 -8.72 2.99 -17.60
C ARG A 7 -9.97 3.87 -17.61
N GLU A 8 -11.13 3.32 -17.27
CA GLU A 8 -12.39 4.07 -17.37
C GLU A 8 -12.49 5.18 -16.31
N THR A 9 -12.06 4.91 -15.08
CA THR A 9 -12.11 5.91 -14.00
C THR A 9 -11.14 7.07 -14.26
N PHE A 10 -9.90 6.77 -14.67
CA PHE A 10 -8.92 7.81 -15.01
C PHE A 10 -9.32 8.58 -16.27
N ARG A 11 -9.90 7.93 -17.28
CA ARG A 11 -10.45 8.61 -18.45
C ARG A 11 -11.54 9.62 -18.06
N ARG A 12 -12.40 9.29 -17.09
CA ARG A 12 -13.39 10.22 -16.53
C ARG A 12 -12.76 11.36 -15.73
N MET A 13 -11.52 11.22 -15.31
CA MET A 13 -10.69 12.26 -14.68
C MET A 13 -9.71 12.91 -15.68
N ALA A 14 -9.99 12.80 -16.98
CA ALA A 14 -9.22 13.40 -18.06
C ALA A 14 -7.77 12.93 -18.20
N MET A 15 -7.46 11.71 -17.75
CA MET A 15 -6.15 11.08 -17.94
C MET A 15 -6.26 9.94 -18.96
N ASN A 16 -5.40 9.95 -19.98
CA ASN A 16 -5.29 8.87 -20.97
C ASN A 16 -4.42 7.70 -20.45
N ASP A 17 -4.22 6.66 -21.25
CA ASP A 17 -3.45 5.47 -20.85
C ASP A 17 -2.02 5.79 -20.39
N VAL A 18 -1.31 6.67 -21.09
CA VAL A 18 0.08 7.04 -20.77
C VAL A 18 0.14 7.85 -19.49
N GLU A 19 -0.75 8.84 -19.35
CA GLU A 19 -0.84 9.68 -18.15
C GLU A 19 -1.23 8.86 -16.91
N THR A 20 -2.17 7.93 -17.06
CA THR A 20 -2.62 7.03 -15.99
C THR A 20 -1.47 6.14 -15.51
N ALA A 21 -0.75 5.50 -16.42
CA ALA A 21 0.40 4.69 -16.08
C ALA A 21 1.49 5.52 -15.38
N ALA A 22 1.78 6.73 -15.89
CA ALA A 22 2.75 7.64 -15.28
C ALA A 22 2.36 8.09 -13.86
N LEU A 23 1.07 8.37 -13.62
CA LEU A 23 0.57 8.74 -12.30
C LEU A 23 0.70 7.61 -11.29
N ILE A 24 0.35 6.38 -11.67
CA ILE A 24 0.38 5.22 -10.75
C ILE A 24 1.83 4.86 -10.44
N VAL A 25 2.66 4.65 -11.46
CA VAL A 25 4.08 4.33 -11.28
C VAL A 25 4.78 5.45 -10.50
N GLY A 26 4.54 6.71 -10.89
CA GLY A 26 5.16 7.85 -10.23
C GLY A 26 4.73 8.01 -8.77
N GLY A 27 3.46 7.75 -8.47
CA GLY A 27 2.93 7.78 -7.10
C GLY A 27 3.47 6.64 -6.23
N HIS A 28 3.35 5.40 -6.70
CA HIS A 28 3.78 4.19 -5.98
C HIS A 28 5.31 3.97 -6.00
N THR A 29 6.08 4.84 -6.65
CA THR A 29 7.54 4.93 -6.43
C THR A 29 7.87 5.36 -4.98
N PHE A 30 6.91 5.97 -4.28
CA PHE A 30 7.08 6.47 -2.92
C PHE A 30 6.18 5.76 -1.90
N GLY A 31 6.65 5.75 -0.65
CA GLY A 31 5.85 5.40 0.52
C GLY A 31 5.46 3.93 0.60
N LYS A 32 4.29 3.70 1.21
CA LYS A 32 3.73 2.37 1.49
C LYS A 32 2.22 2.48 1.78
N THR A 33 1.53 1.34 1.76
CA THR A 33 0.17 1.23 2.32
C THR A 33 0.21 0.87 3.82
N HIS A 34 -0.94 0.84 4.50
CA HIS A 34 -0.99 0.54 5.95
C HIS A 34 -2.15 -0.41 6.30
N GLY A 35 -1.81 -1.55 6.89
CA GLY A 35 -2.70 -2.65 7.23
C GLY A 35 -2.06 -3.60 8.25
N ALA A 36 -1.45 -3.04 9.30
CA ALA A 36 -0.68 -3.78 10.29
C ALA A 36 -1.50 -4.77 11.15
N GLY A 37 -2.83 -4.62 11.19
CA GLY A 37 -3.73 -5.45 11.99
C GLY A 37 -5.18 -5.43 11.48
N PRO A 38 -6.11 -6.09 12.20
CA PRO A 38 -7.51 -6.23 11.83
C PRO A 38 -8.22 -4.89 11.62
N ALA A 39 -8.95 -4.75 10.51
CA ALA A 39 -9.61 -3.49 10.13
C ALA A 39 -10.79 -3.09 11.04
N ASP A 40 -11.38 -4.04 11.77
CA ASP A 40 -12.46 -3.81 12.73
C ASP A 40 -12.01 -3.13 14.03
N LEU A 41 -10.69 -3.01 14.25
CA LEU A 41 -10.11 -2.26 15.36
C LEU A 41 -9.97 -0.75 15.09
N VAL A 42 -10.35 -0.30 13.89
CA VAL A 42 -10.37 1.10 13.49
C VAL A 42 -11.73 1.72 13.85
N GLY A 43 -11.72 2.78 14.65
CA GLY A 43 -12.92 3.50 15.08
C GLY A 43 -13.61 4.30 13.96
N PRO A 44 -14.66 5.07 14.31
CA PRO A 44 -15.45 5.83 13.35
C PRO A 44 -14.63 6.87 12.59
N GLU A 45 -15.06 7.20 11.39
CA GLU A 45 -14.53 8.26 10.55
C GLU A 45 -14.72 9.65 11.18
N PRO A 46 -14.01 10.70 10.70
CA PRO A 46 -13.96 12.02 11.35
C PRO A 46 -15.33 12.64 11.69
N GLU A 47 -16.31 12.55 10.79
CA GLU A 47 -17.64 13.15 10.99
C GLU A 47 -18.50 12.41 12.04
N ALA A 48 -18.16 11.17 12.35
CA ALA A 48 -18.82 10.36 13.39
C ALA A 48 -17.93 10.16 14.64
N ALA A 49 -16.74 10.76 14.65
CA ALA A 49 -15.82 10.68 15.78
C ALA A 49 -16.31 11.55 16.95
N PRO A 50 -16.07 11.12 18.20
CA PRO A 50 -16.46 11.89 19.36
C PRO A 50 -15.63 13.18 19.45
N LEU A 51 -16.23 14.23 20.04
CA LEU A 51 -15.73 15.59 19.97
C LEU A 51 -14.28 15.71 20.46
N GLU A 52 -13.89 14.96 21.48
CA GLU A 52 -12.53 14.96 22.05
C GLU A 52 -11.41 14.54 21.07
N GLN A 53 -11.75 13.96 19.91
CA GLN A 53 -10.80 13.65 18.85
C GLN A 53 -10.48 14.86 17.95
N MET A 54 -11.11 16.02 18.19
CA MET A 54 -10.74 17.31 17.59
C MET A 54 -10.74 17.29 16.05
N GLY A 55 -11.75 16.65 15.45
CA GLY A 55 -11.89 16.54 14.00
C GLY A 55 -11.01 15.46 13.35
N LEU A 56 -10.30 14.67 14.15
CA LEU A 56 -9.65 13.44 13.69
C LEU A 56 -10.60 12.25 13.87
N GLY A 57 -10.45 11.24 13.01
CA GLY A 57 -11.19 9.98 13.07
C GLY A 57 -10.28 8.78 12.83
N TRP A 58 -10.88 7.61 12.62
CA TRP A 58 -10.18 6.33 12.41
C TRP A 58 -9.17 6.01 13.51
N LYS A 59 -9.46 6.42 14.76
CA LYS A 59 -8.63 6.07 15.90
C LYS A 59 -8.57 4.56 16.03
N SER A 60 -7.38 3.99 15.85
CA SER A 60 -7.16 2.55 15.95
C SER A 60 -6.91 2.13 17.39
N SER A 61 -7.50 1.00 17.77
CA SER A 61 -7.26 0.31 19.05
C SER A 61 -6.22 -0.81 18.94
N TYR A 62 -5.68 -1.05 17.74
CA TYR A 62 -4.63 -2.04 17.49
C TYR A 62 -3.25 -1.50 17.86
N GLY A 63 -2.55 -2.15 18.80
CA GLY A 63 -1.19 -1.76 19.20
C GLY A 63 -1.10 -0.29 19.64
N THR A 64 -0.16 0.47 19.10
CA THR A 64 -0.07 1.93 19.30
C THR A 64 -1.08 2.72 18.45
N GLY A 65 -1.77 2.08 17.51
CA GLY A 65 -2.74 2.68 16.59
C GLY A 65 -2.14 3.61 15.52
N THR A 66 -0.82 3.79 15.55
CA THR A 66 -0.04 4.72 14.71
C THR A 66 1.37 4.17 14.51
N GLY A 67 2.17 4.76 13.62
CA GLY A 67 3.59 4.44 13.51
C GLY A 67 3.85 3.02 12.99
N LYS A 68 4.24 2.09 13.88
CA LYS A 68 4.44 0.66 13.56
C LYS A 68 3.13 -0.12 13.41
N ASP A 69 2.06 0.33 14.06
CA ASP A 69 0.76 -0.34 14.09
C ASP A 69 -0.38 0.40 13.32
N PRO A 70 -0.14 1.12 12.21
CA PRO A 70 -1.16 1.90 11.52
C PRO A 70 -2.02 0.98 10.65
N ILE A 71 -3.29 1.35 10.56
CA ILE A 71 -4.26 0.72 9.66
C ILE A 71 -4.94 1.85 8.90
N THR A 72 -4.89 1.81 7.58
CA THR A 72 -5.53 2.80 6.70
C THR A 72 -6.35 2.09 5.63
N SER A 73 -5.71 1.42 4.68
CA SER A 73 -6.41 0.66 3.64
C SER A 73 -6.64 -0.80 4.03
N GLY A 74 -5.93 -1.29 5.06
CA GLY A 74 -5.89 -2.71 5.40
C GLY A 74 -4.93 -3.53 4.52
N ILE A 75 -4.34 -2.92 3.48
CA ILE A 75 -3.29 -3.53 2.66
C ILE A 75 -1.93 -3.17 3.26
N GLU A 76 -0.95 -4.06 3.19
CA GLU A 76 0.38 -3.87 3.80
C GLU A 76 1.50 -4.14 2.78
N VAL A 77 1.60 -3.23 1.81
CA VAL A 77 2.55 -3.23 0.69
C VAL A 77 3.56 -2.09 0.84
N VAL A 78 4.82 -2.40 0.56
CA VAL A 78 5.90 -1.44 0.29
C VAL A 78 6.45 -1.77 -1.09
N TRP A 79 6.30 -0.86 -2.04
CA TRP A 79 6.59 -1.11 -3.45
C TRP A 79 8.09 -1.09 -3.78
N THR A 80 8.83 -0.15 -3.19
CA THR A 80 10.23 0.12 -3.55
C THR A 80 11.17 -0.07 -2.37
N ASN A 81 12.43 -0.41 -2.66
CA ASN A 81 13.51 -0.46 -1.67
C ASN A 81 14.02 0.94 -1.28
N THR A 82 13.51 2.00 -1.92
CA THR A 82 13.86 3.41 -1.69
C THR A 82 12.60 4.28 -1.50
N PRO A 83 11.74 4.01 -0.49
CA PRO A 83 10.38 4.60 -0.40
C PRO A 83 10.32 6.14 -0.31
N THR A 84 11.44 6.79 -0.02
CA THR A 84 11.53 8.25 0.13
C THR A 84 12.46 8.88 -0.91
N LYS A 85 12.74 8.20 -2.02
CA LYS A 85 13.63 8.67 -3.07
C LYS A 85 13.07 8.32 -4.44
N TRP A 86 13.13 9.29 -5.36
CA TRP A 86 12.78 9.05 -6.75
C TRP A 86 13.89 8.24 -7.45
N ASP A 87 13.52 7.12 -8.02
CA ASP A 87 14.30 6.31 -8.95
C ASP A 87 13.35 5.36 -9.72
N ASN A 88 13.89 4.39 -10.44
CA ASN A 88 13.12 3.48 -11.30
C ASN A 88 12.72 2.16 -10.60
N SER A 89 12.91 2.06 -9.28
CA SER A 89 12.76 0.80 -8.54
C SER A 89 11.36 0.20 -8.64
N PHE A 90 10.29 1.01 -8.75
CA PHE A 90 8.93 0.47 -8.90
C PHE A 90 8.82 -0.44 -10.14
N LEU A 91 9.25 0.04 -11.31
CA LEU A 91 9.18 -0.74 -12.55
C LEU A 91 10.20 -1.88 -12.55
N GLU A 92 11.40 -1.65 -12.02
CA GLU A 92 12.43 -2.70 -11.89
C GLU A 92 11.94 -3.86 -11.02
N ILE A 93 11.24 -3.57 -9.93
CA ILE A 93 10.64 -4.58 -9.05
C ILE A 93 9.43 -5.21 -9.74
N LEU A 94 8.50 -4.42 -10.29
CA LEU A 94 7.28 -4.91 -10.94
C LEU A 94 7.58 -5.96 -12.02
N TYR A 95 8.56 -5.68 -12.89
CA TYR A 95 8.95 -6.57 -13.99
C TYR A 95 10.05 -7.56 -13.62
N GLY A 96 10.80 -7.32 -12.53
CA GLY A 96 11.92 -8.17 -12.11
C GLY A 96 11.53 -9.43 -11.34
N TYR A 97 10.28 -9.51 -10.88
CA TYR A 97 9.77 -10.64 -10.12
C TYR A 97 8.49 -11.22 -10.72
N GLU A 98 8.25 -12.48 -10.40
CA GLU A 98 6.95 -13.13 -10.58
C GLU A 98 6.10 -12.93 -9.31
N TRP A 99 4.79 -12.74 -9.48
CA TRP A 99 3.88 -12.37 -8.40
C TRP A 99 2.90 -13.49 -8.05
N GLU A 100 2.75 -13.78 -6.76
CA GLU A 100 1.71 -14.67 -6.24
C GLU A 100 0.80 -13.98 -5.23
N LEU A 101 -0.43 -14.47 -5.21
CA LEU A 101 -1.54 -13.86 -4.48
C LEU A 101 -1.42 -14.22 -2.99
N THR A 102 -1.45 -13.22 -2.13
CA THR A 102 -1.31 -13.38 -0.68
C THR A 102 -2.29 -12.46 0.08
N LYS A 103 -2.30 -12.58 1.40
CA LYS A 103 -3.14 -11.81 2.31
C LYS A 103 -2.29 -10.89 3.20
N SER A 104 -2.75 -9.65 3.37
CA SER A 104 -2.21 -8.73 4.37
C SER A 104 -2.52 -9.22 5.80
N PRO A 105 -1.89 -8.65 6.85
CA PRO A 105 -2.28 -8.91 8.24
C PRO A 105 -3.76 -8.60 8.55
N ALA A 106 -4.38 -7.68 7.80
CA ALA A 106 -5.81 -7.37 7.89
C ALA A 106 -6.71 -8.26 7.01
N GLY A 107 -6.15 -9.23 6.28
CA GLY A 107 -6.90 -10.12 5.39
C GLY A 107 -7.24 -9.53 4.01
N ALA A 108 -6.62 -8.41 3.62
CA ALA A 108 -6.78 -7.82 2.30
C ALA A 108 -5.95 -8.57 1.24
N TRP A 109 -6.42 -8.59 -0.02
CA TRP A 109 -5.66 -9.19 -1.12
C TRP A 109 -4.50 -8.29 -1.54
N GLN A 110 -3.33 -8.88 -1.71
CA GLN A 110 -2.13 -8.23 -2.26
C GLN A 110 -1.26 -9.28 -2.96
N TYR A 111 -0.18 -8.86 -3.61
CA TYR A 111 0.80 -9.74 -4.22
C TYR A 111 2.14 -9.65 -3.51
N THR A 112 2.89 -10.76 -3.51
CA THR A 112 4.29 -10.81 -3.09
C THR A 112 5.11 -11.59 -4.12
N ALA A 113 6.42 -11.38 -4.13
CA ALA A 113 7.32 -12.09 -5.04
C ALA A 113 7.31 -13.60 -4.75
N LYS A 114 7.15 -14.42 -5.80
CA LYS A 114 7.13 -15.89 -5.74
C LYS A 114 8.44 -16.46 -5.19
N ASP A 115 8.34 -17.68 -4.67
CA ASP A 115 9.48 -18.52 -4.27
C ASP A 115 10.41 -17.86 -3.22
N GLY A 116 9.89 -16.87 -2.48
CA GLY A 116 10.66 -16.10 -1.51
C GLY A 116 11.71 -15.18 -2.14
N ALA A 117 11.60 -14.88 -3.44
CA ALA A 117 12.53 -14.01 -4.14
C ALA A 117 12.55 -12.60 -3.53
N GLY A 118 13.75 -12.01 -3.42
CA GLY A 118 13.92 -10.67 -2.87
C GLY A 118 13.64 -10.54 -1.36
N ALA A 119 13.54 -11.64 -0.60
CA ALA A 119 13.35 -11.59 0.84
C ALA A 119 14.40 -10.69 1.53
N GLY A 120 13.92 -9.76 2.37
CA GLY A 120 14.78 -8.85 3.12
C GLY A 120 15.26 -7.61 2.36
N THR A 121 14.91 -7.44 1.08
CA THR A 121 15.41 -6.33 0.25
C THR A 121 14.65 -5.02 0.46
N ILE A 122 13.39 -5.10 0.90
CA ILE A 122 12.55 -3.92 1.12
C ILE A 122 12.70 -3.47 2.58
N PRO A 123 13.02 -2.18 2.86
CA PRO A 123 13.26 -1.72 4.23
C PRO A 123 11.96 -1.66 5.05
N ASP A 124 12.07 -1.90 6.35
CA ASP A 124 10.98 -1.66 7.29
C ASP A 124 10.85 -0.16 7.60
N PRO A 125 9.64 0.40 7.69
CA PRO A 125 9.42 1.83 7.93
C PRO A 125 9.96 2.36 9.28
N PHE A 126 10.20 1.49 10.27
CA PHE A 126 10.65 1.88 11.61
C PHE A 126 11.83 1.02 12.11
N GLY A 127 12.71 0.61 11.19
CA GLY A 127 13.97 -0.07 11.51
C GLY A 127 13.83 -1.53 11.97
N GLY A 128 12.70 -2.17 11.67
CA GLY A 128 12.53 -3.62 11.78
C GLY A 128 13.31 -4.42 10.72
N PRO A 129 13.11 -5.75 10.68
CA PRO A 129 13.75 -6.60 9.68
C PRO A 129 13.29 -6.25 8.26
N GLY A 130 14.16 -6.49 7.28
CA GLY A 130 13.81 -6.34 5.87
C GLY A 130 12.65 -7.24 5.45
N ARG A 131 11.95 -6.84 4.40
CA ARG A 131 10.69 -7.41 3.91
C ARG A 131 10.85 -7.88 2.46
N SER A 132 9.94 -8.73 2.00
CA SER A 132 9.86 -9.14 0.60
C SER A 132 9.19 -8.06 -0.27
N PRO A 133 9.45 -8.02 -1.59
CA PRO A 133 8.70 -7.19 -2.53
C PRO A 133 7.20 -7.50 -2.51
N THR A 134 6.40 -6.46 -2.64
CA THR A 134 4.94 -6.54 -2.60
C THR A 134 4.32 -5.54 -3.58
N MET A 135 3.16 -5.89 -4.13
CA MET A 135 2.41 -5.08 -5.10
C MET A 135 0.90 -5.20 -4.85
N LEU A 136 0.13 -4.21 -5.30
CA LEU A 136 -1.33 -4.26 -5.35
C LEU A 136 -1.79 -5.07 -6.57
N ALA A 137 -3.07 -5.45 -6.58
CA ALA A 137 -3.69 -6.02 -7.77
C ALA A 137 -3.92 -4.98 -8.90
N THR A 138 -3.80 -3.70 -8.58
CA THR A 138 -3.95 -2.57 -9.51
C THR A 138 -2.63 -2.10 -10.10
N ASP A 139 -1.51 -2.57 -9.55
CA ASP A 139 -0.16 -2.31 -10.05
C ASP A 139 0.14 -3.27 -11.23
#